data_AF-A0A6F8U0K4-F1
#
_entry.id   AF-A0A6F8U0K4-F1
#
_cell.length_a   1.000
_cell.length_b   1.000
_cell.length_c   1.000
_cell.angle_alpha   90.00
_cell.angle_beta   90.00
_cell.angle_gamma   90.00
#
_symmetry.space_group_name_H-M   'P 1'
#
loop_
_entity.id
_entity.type
_entity.pdbx_description
1 polymer ?
#
loop_
_entity_poly.entity_id
_entity_poly.type
_entity_poly.pdbx_seq_one_letter_code
_entity_poly.pdbx_strand_id
1 'polypeptide(L)'
;MQLFYNLSDPAMEDALYEIESMRQFAGLKLDRLPDETTILKFRHFLERHGLGKVLFQEVNNHLENNGPMLREGSIVDATIISAPSSTKNKKGERDSEMHQTKKGSSWHFGMKMHIGVDDKLGLIHSIETTAANIHDIVLADKLLHGEEQRAFGDAGYLGIQKRDEHKHRNDVSWYIAKRPGTRQKLGKV
;
A
#
# COMPACT_ATOMS: atom_id res chain seq x y z
N MET A 1 13.49 -5.73 -2.10
CA MET A 1 14.56 -4.82 -2.61
C MET A 1 14.02 -3.87 -3.67
N GLN A 2 13.44 -4.34 -4.79
CA GLN A 2 12.87 -3.47 -5.83
C GLN A 2 11.91 -2.40 -5.30
N LEU A 3 10.97 -2.78 -4.42
CA LEU A 3 10.02 -1.84 -3.82
C LEU A 3 10.68 -0.84 -2.84
N PHE A 4 11.55 -1.34 -1.94
CA PHE A 4 12.18 -0.51 -0.91
C PHE A 4 13.15 0.53 -1.47
N TYR A 5 13.83 0.21 -2.58
CA TYR A 5 14.81 1.09 -3.22
C TYR A 5 14.31 1.69 -4.54
N ASN A 6 13.04 1.46 -4.89
CA ASN A 6 12.42 1.91 -6.13
C ASN A 6 13.25 1.56 -7.39
N LEU A 7 13.76 0.32 -7.44
CA LEU A 7 14.60 -0.18 -8.53
C LEU A 7 13.74 -0.78 -9.65
N SER A 8 14.06 -0.42 -10.90
CA SER A 8 13.55 -1.12 -12.08
C SER A 8 14.12 -2.53 -12.21
N ASP A 9 13.65 -3.31 -13.18
CA ASP A 9 14.25 -4.62 -13.48
C ASP A 9 15.73 -4.54 -13.86
N PRO A 10 16.15 -3.67 -14.80
CA PRO A 10 17.58 -3.48 -15.09
C PRO A 10 18.36 -2.99 -13.87
N ALA A 11 17.83 -2.00 -13.14
CA ALA A 11 18.53 -1.46 -11.97
C ALA A 11 18.65 -2.50 -10.83
N MET A 12 17.73 -3.47 -10.76
CA MET A 12 17.80 -4.56 -9.80
C MET A 12 18.85 -5.60 -10.19
N GLU A 13 18.98 -5.91 -11.48
CA GLU A 13 20.07 -6.74 -12.00
C GLU A 13 21.43 -6.11 -11.65
N ASP A 14 21.61 -4.83 -12.00
CA ASP A 14 22.84 -4.08 -11.70
C ASP A 14 23.12 -4.08 -10.19
N ALA A 15 22.09 -3.82 -9.36
CA ALA A 15 22.25 -3.82 -7.91
C ALA A 15 22.64 -5.19 -7.33
N LEU A 16 22.12 -6.29 -7.86
CA LEU A 16 22.52 -7.64 -7.45
C LEU A 16 23.96 -7.98 -7.86
N TYR A 17 24.42 -7.41 -8.96
CA TYR A 17 25.79 -7.56 -9.44
C TYR A 17 26.78 -6.73 -8.60
N GLU A 18 26.49 -5.44 -8.42
CA GLU A 18 27.41 -4.47 -7.81
C GLU A 18 27.37 -4.45 -6.28
N ILE A 19 26.18 -4.62 -5.68
CA ILE A 19 25.99 -4.44 -4.24
C ILE A 19 25.97 -5.79 -3.53
N GLU A 20 27.10 -6.15 -2.91
CA GLU A 20 27.25 -7.43 -2.21
C GLU A 20 26.19 -7.64 -1.12
N SER A 21 25.84 -6.61 -0.34
CA SER A 21 24.85 -6.73 0.72
C SER A 21 23.45 -7.07 0.20
N MET A 22 23.05 -6.51 -0.96
CA MET A 22 21.76 -6.85 -1.60
C MET A 22 21.76 -8.29 -2.12
N ARG A 23 22.88 -8.72 -2.72
CA ARG A 23 23.05 -10.09 -3.19
C ARG A 23 23.03 -11.11 -2.05
N GLN A 24 23.76 -10.84 -0.97
CA GLN A 24 23.77 -11.68 0.23
C GLN A 24 22.39 -11.73 0.88
N PHE A 25 21.69 -10.60 0.97
CA PHE A 25 20.33 -10.54 1.47
C PHE A 25 19.37 -11.41 0.64
N ALA A 26 19.54 -11.43 -0.69
CA ALA A 26 18.77 -12.30 -1.59
C ALA A 26 19.14 -13.78 -1.50
N GLY A 27 20.21 -14.14 -0.77
CA GLY A 27 20.76 -15.50 -0.75
C GLY A 27 21.36 -15.94 -2.08
N LEU A 28 21.72 -14.99 -2.95
CA LEU A 28 22.23 -15.25 -4.30
C LEU A 28 23.76 -15.27 -4.32
N LYS A 29 24.32 -15.96 -5.31
CA LYS A 29 25.75 -16.03 -5.59
C LYS A 29 26.05 -15.42 -6.95
N LEU A 30 27.28 -14.93 -7.14
CA LEU A 30 27.72 -14.26 -8.37
C LEU A 30 27.66 -15.15 -9.62
N ASP A 31 27.75 -16.47 -9.44
CA ASP A 31 27.69 -17.46 -10.53
C ASP A 31 26.29 -17.66 -11.10
N ARG A 32 25.23 -17.16 -10.43
CA ARG A 32 23.85 -17.37 -10.85
C ARG A 32 22.95 -16.19 -10.46
N LEU A 33 23.25 -15.02 -11.03
CA LEU A 33 22.42 -13.84 -10.88
C LEU A 33 21.28 -13.81 -11.93
N PRO A 34 20.06 -13.42 -11.53
CA PRO A 34 18.97 -13.25 -12.47
C PRO A 34 19.17 -11.96 -13.28
N ASP A 35 19.00 -12.06 -14.59
CA ASP A 35 18.94 -10.88 -15.47
C ASP A 35 17.58 -10.18 -15.38
N GLU A 36 17.47 -8.98 -15.96
CA GLU A 36 16.25 -8.16 -15.98
C GLU A 36 15.04 -8.95 -16.49
N THR A 37 15.26 -9.83 -17.46
CA THR A 37 14.23 -10.64 -18.09
C THR A 37 13.75 -11.75 -17.16
N THR A 38 14.66 -12.35 -16.37
CA THR A 38 14.35 -13.35 -15.36
C THR A 38 13.59 -12.74 -14.20
N ILE A 39 14.01 -11.55 -13.73
CA ILE A 39 13.31 -10.80 -12.69
C ILE A 39 11.88 -10.46 -13.15
N LEU A 40 11.73 -9.96 -14.38
CA LEU A 40 10.43 -9.67 -14.98
C LEU A 40 9.54 -10.92 -15.09
N LYS A 41 10.08 -12.03 -15.58
CA LYS A 41 9.33 -13.30 -15.70
C LYS A 41 8.92 -13.84 -14.35
N PHE A 42 9.78 -13.70 -13.33
CA PHE A 42 9.46 -14.09 -11.96
C PHE A 42 8.30 -13.26 -11.41
N ARG A 43 8.30 -11.94 -11.62
CA ARG A 43 7.17 -11.08 -11.23
C ARG A 43 5.87 -11.53 -11.90
N HIS A 44 5.87 -11.70 -13.21
CA HIS A 44 4.69 -12.19 -13.94
C HIS A 44 4.24 -13.58 -13.47
N PHE A 45 5.17 -14.43 -13.05
CA PHE A 45 4.85 -15.73 -12.47
C PHE A 45 4.10 -15.57 -11.14
N LEU A 46 4.55 -14.70 -10.24
CA LEU A 46 3.86 -14.42 -8.97
C LEU A 46 2.46 -13.84 -9.21
N GLU A 47 2.33 -12.89 -10.14
CA GLU A 47 1.06 -12.26 -10.50
C GLU A 47 0.07 -13.26 -11.09
N ARG A 48 0.50 -14.07 -12.07
CA ARG A 48 -0.34 -15.08 -12.73
C ARG A 48 -0.94 -16.07 -11.75
N HIS A 49 -0.20 -16.42 -10.70
CA HIS A 49 -0.62 -17.40 -9.70
C HIS A 49 -1.19 -16.75 -8.43
N GLY A 50 -1.35 -15.43 -8.39
CA GLY A 50 -1.88 -14.72 -7.23
C GLY A 50 -1.02 -14.85 -5.96
N LEU A 51 0.27 -15.17 -6.10
CA LEU A 51 1.15 -15.49 -4.96
C LEU A 51 1.54 -14.27 -4.13
N GLY A 52 1.35 -13.05 -4.64
CA GLY A 52 1.66 -11.82 -3.91
C GLY A 52 0.91 -11.73 -2.57
N LYS A 53 -0.39 -12.06 -2.55
CA LYS A 53 -1.20 -12.05 -1.32
C LYS A 53 -0.76 -13.14 -0.34
N VAL A 54 -0.44 -14.33 -0.87
CA VAL A 54 0.02 -15.47 -0.06
C VAL A 54 1.35 -15.15 0.60
N LEU A 55 2.31 -14.62 -0.15
CA LEU A 55 3.62 -14.21 0.38
C LEU A 55 3.49 -13.10 1.41
N PHE A 56 2.62 -12.11 1.17
CA PHE A 56 2.36 -11.04 2.15
C PHE A 56 1.82 -11.59 3.47
N GLN A 57 0.83 -12.49 3.41
CA GLN A 57 0.29 -13.15 4.61
C GLN A 57 1.36 -13.97 5.32
N GLU A 58 2.19 -14.72 4.59
CA GLU A 58 3.25 -15.53 5.19
C GLU A 58 4.31 -14.68 5.89
N VAL A 59 4.70 -13.54 5.29
CA VAL A 59 5.62 -12.59 5.92
C VAL A 59 5.01 -12.03 7.21
N ASN A 60 3.73 -11.64 7.19
CA ASN A 60 3.04 -11.15 8.38
C ASN A 60 2.96 -12.22 9.48
N ASN A 61 2.58 -13.46 9.13
CA ASN A 61 2.58 -14.59 10.07
C ASN A 61 3.97 -14.83 10.67
N HIS A 62 5.03 -14.73 9.85
CA HIS A 62 6.40 -14.88 10.33
C HIS A 62 6.78 -13.76 11.31
N LEU A 63 6.39 -12.52 11.04
CA LEU A 63 6.63 -11.38 11.93
C LEU A 63 5.83 -11.51 13.23
N GLU A 64 4.57 -11.96 13.17
CA GLU A 64 3.72 -12.27 14.32
C GLU A 64 4.34 -13.31 15.25
N ASN A 65 4.92 -14.37 14.68
CA ASN A 65 5.56 -15.42 15.46
C ASN A 65 6.87 -14.97 16.13
N ASN A 66 7.54 -13.94 15.59
CA ASN A 66 8.85 -13.48 16.07
C ASN A 66 8.80 -12.14 16.83
N GLY A 67 7.62 -11.52 16.98
CA GLY A 67 7.43 -10.30 17.75
C GLY A 67 5.94 -9.97 17.95
N PRO A 68 5.57 -9.17 18.98
CA PRO A 68 4.15 -8.91 19.28
C PRO A 68 3.50 -8.01 18.21
N MET A 69 2.83 -8.60 17.22
CA MET A 69 1.86 -7.92 16.35
C MET A 69 0.50 -7.97 17.02
N LEU A 70 0.15 -6.91 17.76
CA LEU A 70 -1.22 -6.47 18.04
C LEU A 70 -1.14 -5.35 19.10
N ARG A 71 -1.38 -4.09 18.73
CA ARG A 71 -1.35 -3.01 19.73
C ARG A 71 -2.48 -2.01 19.60
N GLU A 72 -3.72 -2.51 19.60
CA GLU A 72 -4.95 -1.75 19.88
C GLU A 72 -5.18 -0.54 18.94
N GLY A 73 -4.34 -0.33 17.94
CA GLY A 73 -4.22 0.94 17.24
C GLY A 73 -3.80 0.74 15.79
N SER A 74 -4.62 1.28 14.87
CA SER A 74 -4.34 1.18 13.43
C SER A 74 -4.30 2.56 12.78
N ILE A 75 -3.32 2.75 11.91
CA ILE A 75 -3.17 3.91 11.03
C ILE A 75 -3.58 3.49 9.63
N VAL A 76 -4.54 4.19 9.05
CA VAL A 76 -4.98 3.98 7.67
C VAL A 76 -4.50 5.12 6.76
N ASP A 77 -3.90 4.77 5.64
CA ASP A 77 -3.47 5.72 4.62
C ASP A 77 -3.75 5.20 3.21
N ALA A 78 -3.84 6.13 2.24
CA ALA A 78 -4.00 5.81 0.84
C ALA A 78 -2.96 6.56 -0.02
N THR A 79 -2.13 5.80 -0.73
CA THR A 79 -1.11 6.33 -1.62
C THR A 79 -1.46 6.05 -3.09
N ILE A 80 -1.31 7.05 -3.96
CA ILE A 80 -1.57 6.90 -5.40
C ILE A 80 -0.36 6.23 -6.06
N ILE A 81 -0.61 5.11 -6.74
CA ILE A 81 0.35 4.46 -7.64
C ILE A 81 0.05 4.95 -9.04
N SER A 82 0.97 5.75 -9.59
CA SER A 82 0.79 6.33 -10.92
C SER A 82 1.01 5.27 -12.00
N ALA A 83 0.12 5.22 -12.96
CA ALA A 83 0.23 4.39 -14.15
C ALA A 83 0.29 5.28 -15.41
N PRO A 84 0.95 4.83 -16.48
CA PRO A 84 0.88 5.54 -17.75
C PRO A 84 -0.56 5.51 -18.29
N SER A 85 -1.09 6.66 -18.70
CA SER A 85 -2.43 6.77 -19.32
C SER A 85 -2.47 6.36 -20.79
N SER A 86 -1.36 5.78 -21.27
CA SER A 86 -1.11 5.42 -22.66
C SER A 86 -1.96 4.22 -23.09
N THR A 87 -2.51 4.29 -24.29
CA THR A 87 -3.17 3.17 -24.98
C THR A 87 -2.20 2.37 -25.84
N LYS A 88 -0.91 2.72 -25.86
CA LYS A 88 0.14 2.02 -26.63
C LYS A 88 0.52 0.69 -25.98
N ASN A 89 -0.45 -0.21 -25.82
CA ASN A 89 -0.26 -1.60 -25.44
C ASN A 89 -0.81 -2.50 -26.55
N LYS A 90 -0.60 -3.82 -26.45
CA LYS A 90 -1.06 -4.78 -27.47
C LYS A 90 -2.57 -4.74 -27.74
N LYS A 91 -3.38 -4.28 -26.77
CA LYS A 91 -4.84 -4.19 -26.89
C LYS A 91 -5.32 -2.84 -27.44
N GLY A 92 -4.47 -1.81 -27.47
CA GLY A 92 -4.86 -0.48 -27.93
C GLY A 92 -5.79 0.28 -26.97
N GLU A 93 -5.95 -0.22 -25.74
CA GLU A 93 -6.93 0.26 -24.77
C GLU A 93 -6.25 0.73 -23.49
N ARG A 94 -6.91 1.61 -22.73
CA ARG A 94 -6.45 1.93 -21.37
C ARG A 94 -6.75 0.75 -20.46
N ASP A 95 -5.90 0.57 -19.45
CA ASP A 95 -6.15 -0.39 -18.40
C ASP A 95 -7.47 -0.05 -17.69
N SER A 96 -8.39 -1.02 -17.63
CA SER A 96 -9.72 -0.87 -17.06
C SER A 96 -9.71 -0.73 -15.54
N GLU A 97 -8.63 -1.13 -14.87
CA GLU A 97 -8.49 -1.00 -13.41
C GLU A 97 -7.91 0.37 -13.00
N MET A 98 -7.48 1.17 -13.99
CA MET A 98 -6.80 2.45 -13.77
C MET A 98 -7.74 3.62 -14.08
N HIS A 99 -7.83 4.58 -13.16
CA HIS A 99 -8.66 5.77 -13.33
C HIS A 99 -7.94 7.04 -12.89
N GLN A 100 -8.45 8.19 -13.35
CA GLN A 100 -7.90 9.48 -12.99
C GLN A 100 -8.49 10.02 -11.68
N THR A 101 -7.65 10.69 -10.89
CA THR A 101 -8.04 11.39 -9.67
C THR A 101 -7.25 12.69 -9.53
N LYS A 102 -7.78 13.65 -8.78
CA LYS A 102 -7.11 14.92 -8.52
C LYS A 102 -6.64 14.96 -7.07
N LYS A 103 -5.34 15.10 -6.85
CA LYS A 103 -4.74 15.30 -5.52
C LYS A 103 -4.12 16.70 -5.48
N GLY A 104 -4.70 17.58 -4.66
CA GLY A 104 -4.33 18.99 -4.67
C GLY A 104 -4.66 19.66 -6.02
N SER A 105 -3.65 20.25 -6.68
CA SER A 105 -3.79 20.86 -8.01
C SER A 105 -3.52 19.89 -9.16
N SER A 106 -2.88 18.76 -8.90
CA SER A 106 -2.38 17.83 -9.92
C SER A 106 -3.35 16.68 -10.21
N TRP A 107 -3.42 16.29 -11.48
CA TRP A 107 -4.15 15.11 -11.93
C TRP A 107 -3.21 13.91 -12.01
N HIS A 108 -3.67 12.78 -11.50
CA HIS A 108 -2.96 11.50 -11.51
C HIS A 108 -3.85 10.45 -12.17
N PHE A 109 -3.25 9.57 -12.97
CA PHE A 109 -3.92 8.40 -13.54
C PHE A 109 -3.29 7.14 -12.94
N GLY A 110 -4.10 6.20 -12.49
CA GLY A 110 -3.63 4.94 -11.95
C GLY A 110 -4.54 4.37 -10.87
N MET A 111 -3.91 3.83 -9.84
CA MET A 111 -4.56 3.18 -8.71
C MET A 111 -4.26 3.91 -7.39
N LYS A 112 -4.98 3.53 -6.35
CA LYS A 112 -4.65 3.78 -4.96
C LYS A 112 -4.33 2.47 -4.28
N MET A 113 -3.29 2.51 -3.47
CA MET A 113 -2.96 1.48 -2.50
C MET A 113 -3.36 1.99 -1.12
N HIS A 114 -4.26 1.26 -0.50
CA HIS A 114 -4.80 1.52 0.83
C HIS A 114 -4.06 0.59 1.80
N ILE A 115 -3.50 1.14 2.87
CA ILE A 115 -2.64 0.42 3.79
C ILE A 115 -3.15 0.65 5.22
N GLY A 116 -3.27 -0.42 5.98
CA GLY A 116 -3.51 -0.41 7.43
C GLY A 116 -2.24 -0.87 8.15
N VAL A 117 -1.81 -0.08 9.13
CA VAL A 117 -0.53 -0.23 9.81
C VAL A 117 -0.74 -0.18 11.33
N ASP A 118 -0.07 -1.05 12.08
CA ASP A 118 -0.04 -0.97 13.54
C ASP A 118 0.63 0.33 14.00
N ASP A 119 -0.02 1.03 14.92
CA ASP A 119 0.39 2.39 15.30
C ASP A 119 1.62 2.45 16.22
N LYS A 120 2.08 1.32 16.79
CA LYS A 120 3.25 1.29 17.68
C LYS A 120 4.49 0.76 17.00
N LEU A 121 4.38 -0.30 16.21
CA LEU A 121 5.50 -0.94 15.53
C LEU A 121 5.63 -0.55 14.05
N GLY A 122 4.59 0.06 13.47
CA GLY A 122 4.61 0.43 12.06
C GLY A 122 4.49 -0.77 11.11
N LEU A 123 3.99 -1.91 11.60
CA LEU A 123 3.86 -3.15 10.82
C LEU A 123 2.57 -3.11 9.98
N ILE A 124 2.71 -3.41 8.69
CA ILE A 124 1.58 -3.40 7.76
C ILE A 124 0.77 -4.68 7.95
N HIS A 125 -0.47 -4.56 8.41
CA HIS A 125 -1.35 -5.73 8.61
C HIS A 125 -2.35 -5.92 7.46
N SER A 126 -2.68 -4.85 6.73
CA SER A 126 -3.65 -4.91 5.62
C SER A 126 -3.23 -4.05 4.44
N ILE A 127 -3.42 -4.58 3.24
CA ILE A 127 -3.21 -3.88 1.97
C ILE A 127 -4.40 -4.17 1.05
N GLU A 128 -4.97 -3.11 0.48
CA GLU A 128 -5.97 -3.21 -0.57
C GLU A 128 -5.64 -2.24 -1.71
N THR A 129 -6.03 -2.59 -2.92
CA THR A 129 -5.80 -1.75 -4.09
C THR A 129 -7.09 -1.48 -4.84
N THR A 130 -7.24 -0.26 -5.33
CA THR A 130 -8.41 0.17 -6.11
C THR A 130 -8.00 1.13 -7.20
N ALA A 131 -8.91 1.38 -8.15
CA ALA A 131 -8.81 2.53 -9.03
C ALA A 131 -8.63 3.84 -8.25
N ALA A 132 -7.88 4.81 -8.81
CA ALA A 132 -7.51 6.01 -8.04
C ALA A 132 -8.67 6.98 -7.75
N ASN A 133 -9.80 6.87 -8.47
CA ASN A 133 -11.00 7.67 -8.24
C ASN A 133 -11.82 7.18 -7.03
N ILE A 134 -11.57 5.98 -6.53
CA ILE A 134 -12.25 5.46 -5.34
C ILE A 134 -11.82 6.27 -4.11
N HIS A 135 -12.81 6.60 -3.28
CA HIS A 135 -12.59 7.39 -2.06
C HIS A 135 -12.05 6.50 -0.94
N ASP A 136 -11.06 7.01 -0.20
CA ASP A 136 -10.25 6.22 0.74
C ASP A 136 -11.11 5.57 1.84
N ILE A 137 -12.07 6.35 2.35
CA ILE A 137 -13.08 5.91 3.31
C ILE A 137 -13.89 4.65 2.93
N VAL A 138 -13.97 4.29 1.63
CA VAL A 138 -14.72 3.10 1.18
C VAL A 138 -14.00 1.82 1.58
N LEU A 139 -12.67 1.86 1.64
CA LEU A 139 -11.83 0.68 1.89
C LEU A 139 -11.46 0.54 3.37
N ALA A 140 -11.87 1.49 4.19
CA ALA A 140 -11.47 1.57 5.59
C ALA A 140 -11.81 0.30 6.40
N ASP A 141 -12.96 -0.34 6.16
CA ASP A 141 -13.31 -1.60 6.83
C ASP A 141 -12.35 -2.74 6.52
N LYS A 142 -11.84 -2.81 5.30
CA LYS A 142 -10.82 -3.80 4.92
C LYS A 142 -9.43 -3.47 5.46
N LEU A 143 -9.21 -2.23 5.90
CA LEU A 143 -7.95 -1.80 6.48
C LEU A 143 -7.92 -1.90 8.00
N LEU A 144 -8.99 -2.39 8.62
CA LEU A 144 -9.09 -2.62 10.05
C LEU A 144 -9.27 -4.12 10.31
N HIS A 145 -8.53 -4.65 11.28
CA HIS A 145 -8.56 -6.05 11.70
C HIS A 145 -9.67 -6.39 12.70
N GLY A 146 -10.36 -5.39 13.29
CA GLY A 146 -11.53 -5.63 14.15
C GLY A 146 -11.26 -5.47 15.64
N GLU A 147 -9.99 -5.49 16.06
CA GLU A 147 -9.57 -5.45 17.47
C GLU A 147 -8.98 -4.09 17.87
N GLU A 148 -9.19 -3.07 17.04
CA GLU A 148 -8.74 -1.72 17.32
C GLU A 148 -9.48 -1.12 18.51
N GLN A 149 -8.77 -0.37 19.34
CA GLN A 149 -9.32 0.59 20.30
C GLN A 149 -9.12 2.03 19.82
N ARG A 150 -8.19 2.25 18.89
CA ARG A 150 -7.94 3.56 18.26
C ARG A 150 -7.64 3.42 16.77
N ALA A 151 -8.18 4.34 15.97
CA ALA A 151 -7.97 4.36 14.53
C ALA A 151 -7.57 5.77 14.08
N PHE A 152 -6.45 5.88 13.37
CA PHE A 152 -5.90 7.13 12.87
C PHE A 152 -6.02 7.19 11.36
N GLY A 153 -6.35 8.36 10.82
CA GLY A 153 -6.44 8.55 9.38
C GLY A 153 -6.33 10.01 8.98
N ASP A 154 -6.04 10.23 7.71
CA ASP A 154 -5.98 11.58 7.14
C ASP A 154 -7.38 12.15 6.83
N ALA A 155 -7.44 13.33 6.20
CA ALA A 155 -8.71 13.97 5.89
C ALA A 155 -9.56 13.23 4.82
N GLY A 156 -8.99 12.25 4.13
CA GLY A 156 -9.68 11.32 3.23
C GLY A 156 -10.58 10.31 3.96
N TYR A 157 -10.38 10.12 5.26
CA TYR A 157 -11.19 9.23 6.10
C TYR A 157 -12.24 9.98 6.95
N LEU A 158 -12.52 11.25 6.66
CA LEU A 158 -13.49 12.04 7.42
C LEU A 158 -14.90 11.43 7.36
N GLY A 159 -15.47 11.15 8.53
CA GLY A 159 -16.80 10.57 8.67
C GLY A 159 -16.81 9.04 8.69
N ILE A 160 -15.65 8.39 8.75
CA ILE A 160 -15.49 6.93 8.80
C ILE A 160 -16.39 6.28 9.86
N GLN A 161 -16.44 6.86 11.06
CA GLN A 161 -17.23 6.36 12.19
C GLN A 161 -18.74 6.39 11.97
N LYS A 162 -19.22 7.15 10.98
CA LYS A 162 -20.66 7.28 10.66
C LYS A 162 -21.13 6.24 9.65
N ARG A 163 -20.20 5.57 8.98
CA ARG A 163 -20.53 4.58 7.96
C ARG A 163 -21.11 3.32 8.57
N ASP A 164 -22.02 2.67 7.85
CA ASP A 164 -22.72 1.47 8.33
C ASP A 164 -21.75 0.35 8.70
N GLU A 165 -20.65 0.21 7.95
CA GLU A 165 -19.62 -0.80 8.20
C GLU A 165 -18.93 -0.61 9.56
N HIS A 166 -18.92 0.60 10.14
CA HIS A 166 -18.21 0.91 11.37
C HIS A 166 -19.12 1.20 12.57
N LYS A 167 -20.44 1.22 12.40
CA LYS A 167 -21.40 1.51 13.48
C LYS A 167 -21.34 0.52 14.65
N HIS A 168 -20.87 -0.70 14.40
CA HIS A 168 -20.72 -1.71 15.45
C HIS A 168 -19.47 -1.50 16.32
N ARG A 169 -18.54 -0.62 15.91
CA ARG A 169 -17.26 -0.36 16.57
C ARG A 169 -17.38 0.78 17.58
N ASN A 170 -18.14 0.52 18.64
CA ASN A 170 -18.47 1.53 19.66
C ASN A 170 -17.28 1.91 20.56
N ASP A 171 -16.32 0.99 20.73
CA ASP A 171 -15.17 1.19 21.63
C ASP A 171 -13.91 1.71 20.90
N VAL A 172 -14.05 2.10 19.62
CA VAL A 172 -12.94 2.66 18.82
C VAL A 172 -12.90 4.18 18.94
N SER A 173 -11.76 4.69 19.38
CA SER A 173 -11.43 6.12 19.34
C SER A 173 -10.93 6.52 17.95
N TRP A 174 -11.68 7.36 17.24
CA TRP A 174 -11.37 7.78 15.87
C TRP A 174 -10.60 9.11 15.83
N TYR A 175 -9.36 9.09 15.37
CA TYR A 175 -8.44 10.22 15.27
C TYR A 175 -8.22 10.62 13.80
N ILE A 176 -9.19 11.33 13.22
CA ILE A 176 -9.16 11.71 11.82
C ILE A 176 -8.72 13.17 11.63
N ALA A 177 -7.72 13.38 10.78
CA ALA A 177 -7.20 14.70 10.47
C ALA A 177 -8.28 15.62 9.86
N LYS A 178 -8.45 16.82 10.41
CA LYS A 178 -9.29 17.85 9.80
C LYS A 178 -8.68 18.36 8.49
N ARG A 179 -9.53 18.72 7.51
CA ARG A 179 -9.10 19.38 6.27
C ARG A 179 -8.39 20.71 6.55
N PRO A 180 -7.39 21.11 5.74
CA PRO A 180 -6.64 22.36 5.93
C PRO A 180 -7.54 23.61 6.07
N GLY A 181 -8.58 23.72 5.24
CA GLY A 181 -9.52 24.86 5.30
C GLY A 181 -10.34 24.94 6.59
N THR A 182 -10.61 23.80 7.24
CA THR A 182 -11.28 23.77 8.55
C THR A 182 -10.31 24.11 9.68
N ARG A 183 -9.05 23.69 9.58
CA ARG A 183 -7.99 24.04 10.53
C ARG A 183 -7.73 25.56 10.55
N GLN A 184 -7.69 26.21 9.39
CA GLN A 184 -7.50 27.67 9.29
C GLN A 184 -8.60 28.48 10.00
N LYS A 185 -9.81 27.95 10.14
CA LYS A 185 -10.91 28.61 10.85
C LYS A 185 -10.81 28.47 12.38
N LEU A 186 -10.13 27.42 12.86
CA LEU A 186 -9.94 27.16 14.29
C LEU A 186 -8.80 27.99 14.91
N GLY A 187 -7.77 28.31 14.12
CA GLY A 187 -6.66 29.19 14.56
C GLY A 187 -6.98 30.69 14.50
N LYS A 188 -8.23 31.07 14.20
CA LYS A 188 -8.72 32.45 14.20
C LYS A 188 -9.65 32.76 15.39
N VAL A 189 -9.65 31.89 16.40
CA VAL A 189 -10.39 32.05 17.66
C VAL A 189 -9.39 32.37 18.76
#